data_AF-H9ZPJ2-F1
#
_entry.id   AF-H9ZPJ2-F1
#
_cell.length_a   1.000
_cell.length_b   1.000
_cell.length_c   1.000
_cell.angle_alpha   90.00
_cell.angle_beta   90.00
_cell.angle_gamma   90.00
#
_symmetry.space_group_name_H-M   'P 1'
#
loop_
_entity.id
_entity.type
_entity.pdbx_description
1 polymer ?
#
loop_
_entity_poly.entity_id
_entity_poly.type
_entity_poly.pdbx_seq_one_letter_code
_entity_poly.pdbx_strand_id
1 'polypeptide(L)'
;MLSGDLAEFPFPSLVGALMSAGRTGRLHLRPPFLEAEVYLRGGQVVHAKARAGERVLEGEEALDLLVGLRRAPFVFEPEALPPHTTLLGGLEVPARLAQAQAAWEKVKLPADWGLRLRLPREGSAVELPPEAVGLLARVEGKRIAEVLLAPGVLRQARVLSTLLEVGALEAYPEVDLPPEPLVVLPIYGPGSGVAYVDEALYAQWARAIRRGFRVRLLPPGAVLEVRPRPNLQGRVGLMEEDLKRLRLRRGDKVEAVPEV
;
A
#
# COMPACT_ATOMS: atom_id res chain seq x y z
N MET A 1 -26.81 11.87 8.63
CA MET A 1 -25.59 11.35 7.98
C MET A 1 -24.50 11.33 9.03
N LEU A 2 -23.84 10.19 9.24
CA LEU A 2 -22.77 10.02 10.24
C LEU A 2 -21.46 9.81 9.49
N SER A 3 -20.38 10.49 9.87
CA SER A 3 -19.06 10.37 9.23
C SER A 3 -17.94 10.47 10.24
N GLY A 4 -16.78 9.88 9.94
CA GLY A 4 -15.61 9.89 10.80
C GLY A 4 -14.45 9.10 10.18
N ASP A 5 -13.48 8.69 11.00
CA ASP A 5 -12.37 7.82 10.59
C ASP A 5 -12.25 6.59 11.51
N LEU A 6 -11.93 5.43 10.94
CA LEU A 6 -11.70 4.19 11.70
C LEU A 6 -10.52 4.27 12.68
N ALA A 7 -9.59 5.22 12.49
CA ALA A 7 -8.51 5.47 13.43
C ALA A 7 -9.01 5.93 14.80
N GLU A 8 -10.14 6.64 14.84
CA GLU A 8 -10.79 7.11 16.07
C GLU A 8 -11.87 6.13 16.54
N PHE A 9 -12.55 5.48 15.59
CA PHE A 9 -13.66 4.57 15.88
C PHE A 9 -13.53 3.26 15.10
N PRO A 10 -12.88 2.23 15.70
CA PRO A 10 -12.57 0.97 15.01
C PRO A 10 -13.80 0.28 14.43
N PHE A 11 -13.59 -0.42 13.30
CA PHE A 11 -14.67 -1.02 12.53
C PHE A 11 -15.61 -1.94 13.34
N PRO A 12 -15.12 -2.88 14.19
CA PRO A 12 -16.02 -3.72 15.01
C PRO A 12 -16.91 -2.91 15.95
N SER A 13 -16.36 -1.86 16.57
CA SER A 13 -17.10 -0.97 17.47
C SER A 13 -18.14 -0.14 16.71
N LEU A 14 -17.79 0.34 15.51
CA LEU A 14 -18.70 1.09 14.64
C LEU A 14 -19.89 0.24 14.19
N VAL A 15 -19.63 -0.96 13.68
CA VAL A 15 -20.69 -1.88 13.29
C VAL A 15 -21.53 -2.27 14.50
N GLY A 16 -20.91 -2.59 15.64
CA GLY A 16 -21.61 -2.90 16.88
C GLY A 16 -22.56 -1.77 17.33
N ALA A 17 -22.11 -0.52 17.30
CA ALA A 17 -22.94 0.64 17.64
C ALA A 17 -24.13 0.82 16.68
N LEU A 18 -23.93 0.64 15.37
CA LEU A 18 -25.00 0.72 14.37
C LEU A 18 -26.02 -0.42 14.55
N MET A 19 -25.56 -1.61 14.91
CA MET A 19 -26.41 -2.76 15.22
C MET A 19 -27.25 -2.52 16.47
N SER A 20 -26.62 -2.10 17.58
CA SER A 20 -27.33 -1.81 18.84
C SER A 20 -28.34 -0.67 18.71
N ALA A 21 -28.08 0.29 17.83
CA ALA A 21 -29.00 1.39 17.53
C ALA A 21 -30.11 1.02 16.52
N GLY A 22 -30.18 -0.24 16.06
CA GLY A 22 -31.22 -0.70 15.13
C GLY A 22 -31.18 -0.01 13.76
N ARG A 23 -30.02 0.50 13.32
CA ARG A 23 -29.92 1.33 12.13
C ARG A 23 -30.14 0.53 10.84
N THR A 24 -30.76 1.19 9.85
CA THR A 24 -30.88 0.73 8.47
C THR A 24 -30.14 1.70 7.57
N GLY A 25 -29.30 1.19 6.67
CA GLY A 25 -28.55 2.01 5.73
C GLY A 25 -27.25 1.38 5.26
N ARG A 26 -26.41 2.18 4.62
CA ARG A 26 -25.12 1.80 4.06
C ARG A 26 -23.99 2.51 4.78
N LEU A 27 -23.04 1.75 5.31
CA LEU A 27 -21.74 2.24 5.75
C LEU A 27 -20.76 2.11 4.58
N HIS A 28 -20.25 3.24 4.09
CA HIS A 28 -19.23 3.32 3.06
C HIS A 28 -17.88 3.64 3.70
N LEU A 29 -16.88 2.81 3.44
CA LEU A 29 -15.49 2.95 3.88
C LEU A 29 -14.62 3.23 2.66
N ARG A 30 -13.76 4.25 2.72
CA ARG A 30 -12.85 4.63 1.62
C ARG A 30 -11.37 4.62 2.05
N PRO A 31 -10.81 3.48 2.47
CA PRO A 31 -9.38 3.36 2.67
C PRO A 31 -8.60 3.61 1.36
N PRO A 32 -7.31 4.00 1.46
CA PRO A 32 -6.45 4.04 0.28
C PRO A 32 -6.43 2.67 -0.42
N PHE A 33 -6.64 2.66 -1.75
CA PHE A 33 -6.56 1.48 -2.61
C PHE A 33 -7.62 0.39 -2.39
N LEU A 34 -8.65 0.65 -1.58
CA LEU A 34 -9.75 -0.27 -1.32
C LEU A 34 -11.05 0.52 -1.12
N GLU A 35 -12.14 0.09 -1.74
CA GLU A 35 -13.48 0.61 -1.46
C GLU A 35 -14.30 -0.48 -0.79
N ALA A 36 -15.07 -0.13 0.24
CA ALA A 36 -15.91 -1.09 0.92
C ALA A 36 -17.26 -0.53 1.35
N GLU A 37 -18.25 -1.41 1.35
CA GLU A 37 -19.62 -1.10 1.72
C GLU A 37 -20.15 -2.18 2.67
N VAL A 38 -20.86 -1.76 3.71
CA VAL A 38 -21.56 -2.65 4.64
C VAL A 38 -22.99 -2.15 4.79
N TYR A 39 -23.95 -3.03 4.51
CA TYR A 39 -25.36 -2.69 4.57
C TYR A 39 -25.99 -3.29 5.80
N LEU A 40 -26.77 -2.46 6.49
CA LEU A 40 -27.53 -2.83 7.67
C LEU A 40 -29.03 -2.67 7.41
N ARG A 41 -29.83 -3.57 7.99
CA ARG A 41 -31.29 -3.51 8.00
C ARG A 41 -31.78 -3.80 9.40
N GLY A 42 -32.42 -2.82 10.05
CA GLY A 42 -32.94 -2.97 11.41
C GLY A 42 -31.89 -3.40 12.43
N GLY A 43 -30.64 -2.94 12.28
CA GLY A 43 -29.53 -3.33 13.14
C GLY A 43 -28.89 -4.69 12.82
N GLN A 44 -29.30 -5.35 11.73
CA GLN A 44 -28.64 -6.57 11.25
C GLN A 44 -27.78 -6.27 10.04
N VAL A 45 -26.55 -6.81 10.00
CA VAL A 45 -25.69 -6.71 8.82
C VAL A 45 -26.15 -7.74 7.79
N VAL A 46 -26.57 -7.29 6.62
CA VAL A 46 -27.20 -8.12 5.57
C VAL A 46 -26.32 -8.30 4.34
N HIS A 47 -25.37 -7.38 4.13
CA HIS A 47 -24.42 -7.45 3.04
C HIS A 47 -23.13 -6.72 3.41
N ALA A 48 -22.01 -7.23 2.95
CA ALA A 48 -20.72 -6.55 3.01
C ALA A 48 -19.98 -6.80 1.70
N LYS A 49 -19.22 -5.81 1.26
CA LYS A 49 -18.47 -5.86 0.01
C LYS A 49 -17.19 -5.06 0.16
N ALA A 50 -16.10 -5.59 -0.39
CA ALA A 50 -14.83 -4.91 -0.51
C ALA A 50 -14.28 -5.09 -1.93
N ARG A 51 -13.69 -4.04 -2.50
CA ARG A 51 -13.19 -4.01 -3.88
C ARG A 51 -11.87 -3.26 -3.96
N ALA A 52 -10.93 -3.81 -4.74
CA ALA A 52 -9.75 -3.10 -5.22
C ALA A 52 -9.48 -3.51 -6.67
N GLY A 53 -9.42 -2.52 -7.57
CA GLY A 53 -9.36 -2.78 -9.01
C GLY A 53 -10.52 -3.68 -9.46
N GLU A 54 -10.20 -4.77 -10.15
CA GLU A 54 -11.18 -5.76 -10.65
C GLU A 54 -11.58 -6.81 -9.60
N ARG A 55 -10.89 -6.88 -8.45
CA ARG A 55 -11.16 -7.89 -7.42
C ARG A 55 -12.27 -7.44 -6.49
N VAL A 56 -13.17 -8.37 -6.18
CA VAL A 56 -14.30 -8.14 -5.30
C VAL A 56 -14.41 -9.29 -4.31
N LEU A 57 -14.66 -8.95 -3.06
CA LEU A 57 -14.96 -9.87 -1.97
C LEU A 57 -16.31 -9.47 -1.38
N GLU A 58 -17.16 -10.45 -1.07
CA GLU A 58 -18.51 -10.20 -0.54
C GLU A 58 -18.81 -11.06 0.67
N GLY A 59 -19.81 -10.63 1.44
CA GLY A 59 -20.32 -11.33 2.60
C GLY A 59 -19.32 -11.40 3.74
N GLU A 60 -19.18 -12.60 4.30
CA GLU A 60 -18.45 -12.81 5.53
C GLU A 60 -16.95 -12.53 5.40
N GLU A 61 -16.35 -12.91 4.28
CA GLU A 61 -14.92 -12.66 4.03
C GLU A 61 -14.64 -11.16 3.89
N ALA A 62 -15.58 -10.39 3.34
CA ALA A 62 -15.48 -8.94 3.31
C ALA A 62 -15.48 -8.36 4.73
N LEU A 63 -16.35 -8.85 5.62
CA LEU A 63 -16.32 -8.43 7.03
C LEU A 63 -14.98 -8.75 7.69
N ASP A 64 -14.47 -9.97 7.50
CA ASP A 64 -13.17 -10.37 8.05
C ASP A 64 -12.05 -9.44 7.57
N LEU A 65 -12.05 -9.02 6.31
CA LEU A 65 -11.10 -8.05 5.77
C LEU A 65 -11.21 -6.68 6.45
N LEU A 66 -12.43 -6.16 6.60
CA LEU A 66 -12.67 -4.83 7.13
C LEU A 66 -12.29 -4.68 8.61
N VAL A 67 -12.35 -5.76 9.38
CA VAL A 67 -11.84 -5.79 10.77
C VAL A 67 -10.33 -5.51 10.82
N GLY A 68 -9.58 -5.86 9.78
CA GLY A 68 -8.14 -5.59 9.71
C GLY A 68 -7.78 -4.13 9.43
N LEU A 69 -8.75 -3.30 8.99
CA LEU A 69 -8.50 -1.90 8.66
C LEU A 69 -8.24 -1.09 9.93
N ARG A 70 -7.07 -0.43 9.97
CA ARG A 70 -6.67 0.44 11.09
C ARG A 70 -7.11 1.90 10.91
N ARG A 71 -7.30 2.33 9.67
CA ARG A 71 -7.66 3.70 9.29
C ARG A 71 -8.48 3.67 8.01
N ALA A 72 -9.53 4.45 7.96
CA ALA A 72 -10.32 4.70 6.76
C ALA A 72 -11.37 5.76 7.07
N PRO A 73 -11.53 6.79 6.23
CA PRO A 73 -12.69 7.65 6.30
C PRO A 73 -13.95 6.82 6.04
N PHE A 74 -14.99 7.08 6.81
CA PHE A 74 -16.27 6.41 6.69
C PHE A 74 -17.44 7.40 6.63
N VAL A 75 -18.48 6.98 5.95
CA VAL A 75 -19.77 7.69 5.85
C VAL A 75 -20.89 6.67 5.95
N PHE A 76 -21.84 6.92 6.85
CA PHE A 76 -23.08 6.17 6.97
C PHE A 76 -24.24 6.96 6.38
N GLU A 77 -24.86 6.36 5.38
CA GLU A 77 -26.03 6.84 4.66
C GLU A 77 -27.27 6.07 5.12
N PRO A 78 -28.21 6.73 5.81
CA PRO A 78 -29.42 6.06 6.29
C PRO A 78 -30.32 5.63 5.12
N GLU A 79 -31.12 4.59 5.35
CA GLU A 79 -32.18 4.12 4.44
C GLU A 79 -31.71 3.59 3.07
N ALA A 80 -30.40 3.54 2.81
CA ALA A 80 -29.85 2.86 1.65
C ALA A 80 -30.11 1.34 1.73
N LEU A 81 -30.68 0.78 0.66
CA LEU A 81 -31.01 -0.64 0.56
C LEU A 81 -29.84 -1.44 -0.02
N PRO A 82 -29.60 -2.68 0.44
CA PRO A 82 -28.58 -3.55 -0.13
C PRO A 82 -28.95 -3.98 -1.55
N PRO A 83 -27.97 -4.18 -2.44
CA PRO A 83 -28.21 -4.74 -3.78
C PRO A 83 -28.75 -6.18 -3.71
N HIS A 84 -28.22 -6.98 -2.80
CA HIS A 84 -28.62 -8.34 -2.50
C HIS A 84 -28.20 -8.70 -1.06
N THR A 85 -28.75 -9.79 -0.52
CA THR A 85 -28.36 -10.30 0.80
C THR A 85 -27.28 -11.36 0.64
N THR A 86 -26.11 -11.16 1.24
CA THR A 86 -25.03 -12.16 1.27
C THR A 86 -24.80 -12.75 2.66
N LEU A 87 -25.37 -12.12 3.70
CA LEU A 87 -25.23 -12.53 5.09
C LEU A 87 -26.61 -12.99 5.58
N LEU A 88 -26.77 -14.30 5.70
CA LEU A 88 -28.00 -14.91 6.21
C LEU A 88 -27.99 -15.08 7.75
N GLY A 89 -26.80 -15.10 8.36
CA GLY A 89 -26.58 -15.38 9.78
C GLY A 89 -26.67 -14.15 10.70
N GLY A 90 -27.74 -13.36 10.62
CA GLY A 90 -27.86 -12.04 11.28
C GLY A 90 -27.24 -11.90 12.69
N LEU A 91 -27.55 -12.80 13.63
CA LEU A 91 -27.06 -12.75 15.03
C LEU A 91 -25.63 -13.27 15.23
N GLU A 92 -25.02 -13.91 14.24
CA GLU A 92 -23.67 -14.48 14.33
C GLU A 92 -22.59 -13.44 14.01
N VAL A 93 -22.98 -12.32 13.38
CA VAL A 93 -22.06 -11.25 12.96
C VAL A 93 -21.23 -10.69 14.12
N PRO A 94 -21.78 -10.37 15.32
CA PRO A 94 -20.96 -9.89 16.43
C PRO A 94 -19.89 -10.88 16.88
N ALA A 95 -20.25 -12.17 16.98
CA ALA A 95 -19.32 -13.23 17.34
C ALA A 95 -18.22 -13.38 16.29
N ARG A 96 -18.58 -13.27 15.01
CA ARG A 96 -17.61 -13.28 13.90
C ARG A 96 -16.66 -12.09 13.95
N LEU A 97 -17.17 -10.87 14.14
CA LEU A 97 -16.33 -9.68 14.25
C LEU A 97 -15.31 -9.81 15.38
N ALA A 98 -15.72 -10.37 16.52
CA ALA A 98 -14.82 -10.65 17.64
C ALA A 98 -13.75 -11.71 17.29
N GLN A 99 -14.12 -12.79 16.59
CA GLN A 99 -13.16 -13.81 16.15
C GLN A 99 -12.16 -13.26 15.12
N ALA A 100 -12.64 -12.48 14.15
CA ALA A 100 -11.80 -11.82 13.16
C ALA A 100 -10.84 -10.82 13.84
N GLN A 101 -11.32 -10.06 14.82
CA GLN A 101 -10.49 -9.11 15.59
C GLN A 101 -9.34 -9.84 16.30
N ALA A 102 -9.65 -10.92 17.02
CA ALA A 102 -8.63 -11.74 17.69
C ALA A 102 -7.64 -12.39 16.71
N ALA A 103 -8.07 -12.69 15.48
CA ALA A 103 -7.19 -13.19 14.43
C ALA A 103 -6.24 -12.09 13.91
N TRP A 104 -6.75 -10.87 13.69
CA TRP A 104 -5.97 -9.73 13.21
C TRP A 104 -4.97 -9.18 14.23
N GLU A 105 -5.23 -9.33 15.53
CA GLU A 105 -4.28 -8.95 16.58
C GLU A 105 -2.96 -9.72 16.52
N LYS A 106 -2.98 -10.94 15.97
CA LYS A 106 -1.79 -11.79 15.79
C LYS A 106 -1.03 -11.49 14.50
N VAL A 107 -1.56 -10.62 13.65
CA VAL A 107 -1.05 -10.34 12.30
C VAL A 107 -0.29 -9.00 12.33
N LYS A 108 0.97 -9.02 11.91
CA LYS A 108 1.81 -7.83 11.78
C LYS A 108 1.99 -7.46 10.31
N LEU A 109 0.95 -6.83 9.74
CA LEU A 109 1.03 -6.21 8.43
C LEU A 109 1.29 -4.71 8.54
N PRO A 110 1.93 -4.10 7.53
CA PRO A 110 1.97 -2.65 7.38
C PRO A 110 0.55 -2.06 7.42
N ALA A 111 0.43 -0.89 8.05
CA ALA A 111 -0.85 -0.18 8.14
C ALA A 111 -1.28 0.48 6.81
N ASP A 112 -0.37 0.56 5.83
CA ASP A 112 -0.66 0.99 4.47
C ASP A 112 -0.77 -0.25 3.58
N TRP A 113 -2.00 -0.59 3.17
CA TRP A 113 -2.26 -1.73 2.29
C TRP A 113 -2.06 -1.42 0.80
N GLY A 114 -1.65 -0.19 0.49
CA GLY A 114 -1.23 0.22 -0.85
C GLY A 114 0.19 -0.20 -1.22
N LEU A 115 0.99 -0.63 -0.25
CA LEU A 115 2.35 -1.11 -0.51
C LEU A 115 2.33 -2.31 -1.44
N ARG A 116 3.24 -2.32 -2.42
CA ARG A 116 3.48 -3.45 -3.31
C ARG A 116 4.45 -4.44 -2.66
N LEU A 117 4.29 -5.70 -3.04
CA LEU A 117 5.09 -6.81 -2.55
C LEU A 117 6.12 -7.19 -3.62
N ARG A 118 7.36 -7.41 -3.20
CA ARG A 118 8.41 -7.98 -4.06
C ARG A 118 9.25 -8.99 -3.30
N LEU A 119 9.90 -9.88 -4.04
CA LEU A 119 10.99 -10.67 -3.51
C LEU A 119 12.21 -9.77 -3.18
N PRO A 120 12.94 -10.05 -2.08
CA PRO A 120 14.19 -9.37 -1.78
C PRO A 120 15.18 -9.47 -2.93
N ARG A 121 15.94 -8.40 -3.17
CA ARG A 121 17.01 -8.39 -4.20
C ARG A 121 18.20 -9.26 -3.81
N GLU A 122 18.44 -9.40 -2.51
CA GLU A 122 19.49 -10.25 -1.96
C GLU A 122 18.86 -11.59 -1.54
N GLY A 123 19.35 -12.69 -2.13
CA GLY A 123 18.81 -14.01 -1.85
C GLY A 123 19.23 -14.52 -0.48
N SER A 124 18.25 -14.86 0.37
CA SER A 124 18.46 -15.61 1.61
C SER A 124 17.77 -16.97 1.53
N ALA A 125 18.40 -18.00 2.09
CA ALA A 125 17.77 -19.31 2.22
C ALA A 125 16.81 -19.29 3.42
N VAL A 126 15.51 -19.38 3.14
CA VAL A 126 14.46 -19.42 4.17
C VAL A 126 13.62 -20.67 3.97
N GLU A 127 13.42 -21.46 5.03
CA GLU A 127 12.49 -22.58 5.01
C GLU A 127 11.05 -22.06 5.12
N LEU A 128 10.24 -22.39 4.12
CA LEU A 128 8.85 -21.93 4.03
C LEU A 128 7.89 -23.12 3.95
N PRO A 129 6.75 -23.07 4.66
CA PRO A 129 5.71 -24.08 4.50
C PRO A 129 5.11 -24.02 3.07
N PRO A 130 4.54 -25.12 2.56
CA PRO A 130 4.00 -25.18 1.19
C PRO A 130 2.98 -24.08 0.86
N GLU A 131 2.18 -23.69 1.85
CA GLU A 131 1.21 -22.60 1.72
C GLU A 131 1.87 -21.23 1.51
N ALA A 132 2.97 -20.97 2.22
CA ALA A 132 3.74 -19.73 2.07
C ALA A 132 4.41 -19.66 0.69
N VAL A 133 4.93 -20.78 0.19
CA VAL A 133 5.48 -20.88 -1.18
C VAL A 133 4.39 -20.60 -2.23
N GLY A 134 3.19 -21.18 -2.04
CA GLY A 134 2.07 -20.97 -2.94
C GLY A 134 1.54 -19.53 -2.95
N LEU A 135 1.60 -18.82 -1.82
CA LEU A 135 1.30 -17.38 -1.77
C LEU A 135 2.42 -16.58 -2.46
N LEU A 136 3.68 -16.83 -2.09
CA LEU A 136 4.86 -16.13 -2.61
C LEU A 136 4.93 -16.14 -4.15
N ALA A 137 4.60 -17.26 -4.79
CA ALA A 137 4.56 -17.38 -6.25
C ALA A 137 3.52 -16.47 -6.95
N ARG A 138 2.57 -15.87 -6.22
CA ARG A 138 1.43 -15.12 -6.77
C ARG A 138 1.36 -13.66 -6.33
N VAL A 139 2.27 -13.19 -5.48
CA VAL A 139 2.21 -11.85 -4.86
C VAL A 139 3.17 -10.82 -5.45
N GLU A 140 4.15 -11.23 -6.26
CA GLU A 140 5.11 -10.32 -6.88
C GLU A 140 4.41 -9.19 -7.63
N GLY A 141 4.79 -7.94 -7.31
CA GLY A 141 4.24 -6.73 -7.88
C GLY A 141 2.84 -6.34 -7.40
N LYS A 142 2.12 -7.18 -6.64
CA LYS A 142 0.76 -6.87 -6.19
C LYS A 142 0.74 -6.02 -4.92
N ARG A 143 -0.33 -5.25 -4.74
CA ARG A 143 -0.56 -4.53 -3.48
C ARG A 143 -1.05 -5.48 -2.40
N ILE A 144 -0.77 -5.15 -1.13
CA ILE A 144 -1.29 -5.91 0.02
C ILE A 144 -2.82 -6.04 -0.06
N ALA A 145 -3.55 -4.95 -0.37
CA ALA A 145 -5.00 -4.97 -0.51
C ALA A 145 -5.49 -5.96 -1.59
N GLU A 146 -4.81 -6.02 -2.74
CA GLU A 146 -5.15 -6.93 -3.84
C GLU A 146 -4.92 -8.38 -3.46
N VAL A 147 -3.86 -8.66 -2.71
CA VAL A 147 -3.56 -10.01 -2.21
C VAL A 147 -4.63 -10.46 -1.24
N LEU A 148 -4.98 -9.61 -0.26
CA LEU A 148 -6.00 -9.91 0.76
C LEU A 148 -7.43 -10.02 0.19
N LEU A 149 -7.70 -9.44 -0.98
CA LEU A 149 -8.96 -9.62 -1.73
C LEU A 149 -8.96 -10.94 -2.50
N ALA A 150 -8.68 -12.04 -1.80
CA ALA A 150 -8.86 -13.39 -2.28
C ALA A 150 -9.42 -14.25 -1.14
N PRO A 151 -10.09 -15.37 -1.45
CA PRO A 151 -10.71 -16.20 -0.42
C PRO A 151 -9.73 -16.66 0.65
N GLY A 152 -10.18 -16.69 1.90
CA GLY A 152 -9.38 -17.00 3.08
C GLY A 152 -8.57 -15.80 3.60
N VAL A 153 -9.18 -14.62 3.70
CA VAL A 153 -8.53 -13.36 4.10
C VAL A 153 -7.63 -13.51 5.34
N LEU A 154 -8.18 -14.01 6.45
CA LEU A 154 -7.44 -14.14 7.70
C LEU A 154 -6.24 -15.10 7.58
N ARG A 155 -6.38 -16.15 6.77
CA ARG A 155 -5.32 -17.10 6.48
C ARG A 155 -4.21 -16.44 5.66
N GLN A 156 -4.57 -15.74 4.59
CA GLN A 156 -3.62 -15.01 3.75
C GLN A 156 -2.89 -13.91 4.52
N ALA A 157 -3.60 -13.17 5.38
CA ALA A 157 -3.02 -12.14 6.21
C ALA A 157 -1.94 -12.69 7.16
N ARG A 158 -2.19 -13.87 7.77
CA ARG A 158 -1.20 -14.56 8.60
C ARG A 158 0.02 -15.00 7.80
N VAL A 159 -0.18 -15.64 6.66
CA VAL A 159 0.93 -16.10 5.80
C VAL A 159 1.75 -14.90 5.30
N LEU A 160 1.09 -13.83 4.87
CA LEU A 160 1.76 -12.61 4.42
C LEU A 160 2.55 -11.95 5.56
N SER A 161 1.98 -11.89 6.77
CA SER A 161 2.69 -11.41 7.96
C SER A 161 3.95 -12.21 8.21
N THR A 162 3.87 -13.55 8.18
CA THR A 162 5.04 -14.41 8.35
C THR A 162 6.09 -14.17 7.26
N LEU A 163 5.69 -14.06 5.99
CA LEU A 163 6.61 -13.81 4.87
C LEU A 163 7.35 -12.48 4.98
N LEU A 164 6.67 -11.43 5.45
CA LEU A 164 7.29 -10.13 5.71
C LEU A 164 8.21 -10.17 6.94
N GLU A 165 7.81 -10.88 8.01
CA GLU A 165 8.61 -11.01 9.24
C GLU A 165 9.91 -11.79 9.01
N VAL A 166 9.88 -12.86 8.22
CA VAL A 166 11.09 -13.66 7.89
C VAL A 166 11.92 -13.04 6.76
N GLY A 167 11.47 -11.92 6.18
CA GLY A 167 12.16 -11.25 5.08
C GLY A 167 12.12 -12.00 3.75
N ALA A 168 11.19 -12.95 3.57
CA ALA A 168 10.97 -13.63 2.28
C ALA A 168 10.20 -12.75 1.29
N LEU A 169 9.55 -11.69 1.78
CA LEU A 169 8.93 -10.64 0.99
C LEU A 169 9.29 -9.26 1.57
N GLU A 170 9.35 -8.27 0.69
CA GLU A 170 9.47 -6.86 1.06
C GLU A 170 8.22 -6.11 0.62
N ALA A 171 7.69 -5.26 1.52
CA ALA A 171 6.64 -4.30 1.20
C ALA A 171 7.29 -2.93 0.91
N TYR A 172 7.06 -2.40 -0.29
CA TYR A 172 7.62 -1.12 -0.73
C TYR A 172 6.51 -0.20 -1.26
N PRO A 173 6.65 1.13 -1.09
CA PRO A 173 5.72 2.06 -1.68
C PRO A 173 5.86 2.02 -3.21
N GLU A 174 4.74 2.00 -3.91
CA GLU A 174 4.74 2.28 -5.35
C GLU A 174 5.04 3.77 -5.54
N VAL A 175 6.30 4.08 -5.79
CA VAL A 175 6.72 5.40 -6.23
C VAL A 175 6.58 5.44 -7.75
N ASP A 176 5.35 5.57 -8.23
CA ASP A 176 5.08 5.81 -9.66
C ASP A 176 5.32 7.30 -9.97
N LEU A 177 6.57 7.72 -9.81
CA LEU A 177 7.00 9.03 -10.28
C LEU A 177 7.49 8.85 -11.72
N PRO A 178 6.94 9.62 -12.68
CA PRO A 178 7.40 9.52 -14.05
C PRO A 178 8.90 9.82 -14.11
N PRO A 179 9.64 9.14 -15.01
CA PRO A 179 11.04 9.48 -15.24
C PRO A 179 11.15 10.96 -15.62
N GLU A 180 11.98 11.71 -14.89
CA GLU A 180 12.19 13.13 -15.16
C GLU A 180 13.33 13.29 -16.16
N PRO A 181 13.10 13.88 -17.36
CA PRO A 181 14.16 14.10 -18.33
C PRO A 181 15.06 15.25 -17.87
N LEU A 182 16.31 14.94 -17.55
CA LEU A 182 17.31 15.89 -17.07
C LEU A 182 18.51 15.97 -18.01
N VAL A 183 19.11 17.15 -18.06
CA VAL A 183 20.36 17.39 -18.81
C VAL A 183 21.55 17.28 -17.88
N VAL A 184 22.55 16.49 -18.27
CA VAL A 184 23.77 16.27 -17.50
C VAL A 184 24.60 17.55 -17.42
N LEU A 185 24.91 17.97 -16.19
CA LEU A 185 25.78 19.10 -15.87
C LEU A 185 26.97 18.61 -15.03
N PRO A 186 28.22 18.83 -15.49
CA PRO A 186 29.40 18.53 -14.68
C PRO A 186 29.49 19.43 -13.45
N ILE A 187 29.77 18.82 -12.30
CA ILE A 187 30.11 19.50 -11.06
C ILE A 187 31.59 19.28 -10.78
N TYR A 188 32.30 20.38 -10.60
CA TYR A 188 33.71 20.37 -10.21
C TYR A 188 33.84 20.19 -8.69
N GLY A 189 34.62 19.20 -8.27
CA GLY A 189 34.90 18.91 -6.86
C GLY A 189 35.30 17.45 -6.64
N PRO A 190 35.87 17.14 -5.46
CA PRO A 190 36.16 15.76 -5.08
C PRO A 190 34.86 15.01 -4.72
N GLY A 191 34.77 13.74 -5.12
CA GLY A 191 33.67 12.84 -4.76
C GLY A 191 33.11 12.06 -5.95
N SER A 192 32.38 10.99 -5.65
CA SER A 192 31.63 10.19 -6.62
C SER A 192 30.41 9.56 -5.95
N GLY A 193 29.46 9.10 -6.75
CA GLY A 193 28.27 8.42 -6.25
C GLY A 193 27.10 9.34 -5.87
N VAL A 194 27.20 10.64 -6.15
CA VAL A 194 26.16 11.64 -5.81
C VAL A 194 25.64 12.36 -7.06
N ALA A 195 24.33 12.30 -7.26
CA ALA A 195 23.60 13.08 -8.23
C ALA A 195 22.93 14.28 -7.56
N TYR A 196 23.22 15.48 -8.05
CA TYR A 196 22.59 16.71 -7.59
C TYR A 196 21.40 17.04 -8.48
N VAL A 197 20.25 17.33 -7.87
CA VAL A 197 19.04 17.76 -8.59
C VAL A 197 18.53 19.06 -7.99
N ASP A 198 17.62 19.71 -8.72
CA ASP A 198 16.99 20.93 -8.24
C ASP A 198 16.25 20.73 -6.91
N GLU A 199 16.25 21.76 -6.06
CA GLU A 199 15.59 21.73 -4.75
C GLU A 199 14.08 21.46 -4.87
N ALA A 200 13.40 22.02 -5.88
CA ALA A 200 11.98 21.82 -6.08
C ALA A 200 11.66 20.38 -6.48
N LEU A 201 12.48 19.81 -7.38
CA LEU A 201 12.35 18.42 -7.82
C LEU A 201 12.64 17.44 -6.67
N TYR A 202 13.70 17.69 -5.91
CA TYR A 202 14.01 16.90 -4.72
C TYR A 202 12.87 16.94 -3.69
N ALA A 203 12.30 18.13 -3.43
CA ALA A 203 11.20 18.28 -2.49
C ALA A 203 9.92 17.56 -2.97
N GLN A 204 9.63 17.57 -4.27
CA GLN A 204 8.53 16.81 -4.87
C GLN A 204 8.72 15.30 -4.64
N TRP A 205 9.90 14.77 -4.95
CA TRP A 205 10.22 13.36 -4.74
C TRP A 205 10.21 12.99 -3.25
N ALA A 206 10.80 13.81 -2.39
CA ALA A 206 10.80 13.58 -0.94
C ALA A 206 9.38 13.56 -0.34
N ARG A 207 8.47 14.43 -0.81
CA ARG A 207 7.05 14.44 -0.38
C ARG A 207 6.29 13.20 -0.81
N ALA A 208 6.58 12.70 -2.02
CA ALA A 208 5.96 11.50 -2.56
C ALA A 208 6.49 10.22 -1.88
N ILE A 209 7.81 10.14 -1.68
CA ILE A 209 8.50 8.92 -1.21
C ILE A 209 8.50 8.80 0.32
N ARG A 210 8.56 9.94 1.05
CA ARG A 210 8.52 10.04 2.52
C ARG A 210 9.56 9.19 3.26
N ARG A 211 10.62 8.75 2.59
CA ARG A 211 11.76 7.98 3.11
C ARG A 211 13.05 8.43 2.41
N GLY A 212 14.21 7.95 2.87
CA GLY A 212 15.46 8.10 2.11
C GLY A 212 15.35 7.37 0.77
N PHE A 213 15.82 8.01 -0.30
CA PHE A 213 15.74 7.48 -1.66
C PHE A 213 17.02 7.79 -2.43
N ARG A 214 17.24 7.04 -3.49
CA ARG A 214 18.32 7.20 -4.46
C ARG A 214 17.72 7.56 -5.82
N VAL A 215 18.57 7.94 -6.76
CA VAL A 215 18.13 8.20 -8.14
C VAL A 215 18.85 7.27 -9.10
N ARG A 216 18.08 6.63 -9.96
CA ARG A 216 18.59 5.86 -11.09
C ARG A 216 18.59 6.73 -12.33
N LEU A 217 19.72 6.81 -13.01
CA LEU A 217 19.85 7.54 -14.29
C LEU A 217 19.79 6.56 -15.45
N LEU A 218 18.87 6.78 -16.40
CA LEU A 218 18.66 5.93 -17.58
C LEU A 218 18.84 6.73 -18.88
N PRO A 219 19.60 6.21 -19.86
CA PRO A 219 20.77 5.33 -19.68
C PRO A 219 21.88 6.04 -18.86
N PRO A 220 22.75 5.33 -18.11
CA PRO A 220 23.12 3.91 -18.27
C PRO A 220 22.52 2.90 -17.26
N GLY A 221 21.61 3.31 -16.38
CA GLY A 221 21.04 2.47 -15.32
C GLY A 221 21.79 2.52 -13.98
N ALA A 222 22.58 3.57 -13.75
CA ALA A 222 23.36 3.72 -12.53
C ALA A 222 22.54 4.33 -11.39
N VAL A 223 22.73 3.81 -10.18
CA VAL A 223 22.05 4.27 -8.96
C VAL A 223 22.99 5.13 -8.14
N LEU A 224 22.57 6.35 -7.82
CA LEU A 224 23.38 7.36 -7.13
C LEU A 224 22.61 7.90 -5.91
N GLU A 225 23.32 8.34 -4.88
CA GLU A 225 22.72 9.15 -3.83
C GLU A 225 22.23 10.46 -4.42
N VAL A 226 21.05 10.92 -4.03
CA VAL A 226 20.46 12.16 -4.55
C VAL A 226 20.55 13.27 -3.52
N ARG A 227 21.03 14.45 -3.94
CA ARG A 227 21.11 15.63 -3.07
C ARG A 227 20.48 16.86 -3.74
N PRO A 228 19.78 17.71 -2.98
CA PRO A 228 19.28 18.97 -3.50
C PRO A 228 20.43 19.97 -3.71
N ARG A 229 20.37 20.75 -4.78
CA ARG A 229 21.25 21.90 -5.02
C ARG A 229 20.49 23.00 -5.78
N PRO A 230 20.61 24.27 -5.39
CA PRO A 230 19.92 25.36 -6.08
C PRO A 230 20.43 25.53 -7.51
N ASN A 231 19.57 26.09 -8.37
CA ASN A 231 19.87 26.45 -9.77
C ASN A 231 20.16 25.25 -10.70
N LEU A 232 19.49 24.11 -10.48
CA LEU A 232 19.60 22.90 -11.31
C LEU A 232 18.29 22.55 -12.04
N GLN A 233 17.40 23.51 -12.26
CA GLN A 233 16.14 23.27 -12.98
C GLN A 233 16.37 22.57 -14.32
N GLY A 234 15.75 21.40 -14.51
CA GLY A 234 15.88 20.55 -15.70
C GLY A 234 17.27 19.93 -15.89
N ARG A 235 18.12 19.92 -14.86
CA ARG A 235 19.51 19.42 -14.93
C ARG A 235 19.82 18.45 -13.81
N VAL A 236 20.72 17.51 -14.09
CA VAL A 236 21.33 16.64 -13.09
C VAL A 236 22.82 16.94 -13.01
N GLY A 237 23.26 17.33 -11.83
CA GLY A 237 24.66 17.57 -11.53
C GLY A 237 25.39 16.26 -11.21
N LEU A 238 26.44 15.95 -11.95
CA LEU A 238 27.29 14.77 -11.72
C LEU A 238 28.75 15.17 -11.55
N MET A 239 29.47 14.48 -10.66
CA MET A 239 30.91 14.70 -10.48
C MET A 239 31.71 14.18 -11.69
N GLU A 240 32.90 14.72 -11.91
CA GLU A 240 33.73 14.33 -13.07
C GLU A 240 34.08 12.83 -13.08
N GLU A 241 34.30 12.22 -11.92
CA GLU A 241 34.55 10.79 -11.80
C GLU A 241 33.33 9.96 -12.25
N ASP A 242 32.13 10.38 -11.85
CA ASP A 242 30.88 9.73 -12.25
C ASP A 242 30.63 9.87 -13.74
N LEU A 243 30.90 11.04 -14.33
CA LEU A 243 30.79 11.24 -15.77
C LEU A 243 31.69 10.29 -16.56
N LYS A 244 32.95 10.15 -16.14
CA LYS A 244 33.91 9.22 -16.76
C LYS A 244 33.46 7.77 -16.61
N ARG A 245 33.06 7.37 -15.40
CA ARG A 245 32.61 6.00 -15.09
C ARG A 245 31.35 5.61 -15.86
N LEU A 246 30.39 6.52 -15.93
CA LEU A 246 29.08 6.32 -16.57
C LEU A 246 29.10 6.62 -18.07
N ARG A 247 30.23 7.09 -18.60
CA ARG A 247 30.42 7.50 -20.01
C ARG A 247 29.43 8.58 -20.46
N LEU A 248 29.05 9.47 -19.55
CA LEU A 248 28.15 10.60 -19.80
C LEU A 248 28.95 11.87 -20.05
N ARG A 249 28.42 12.76 -20.89
CA ARG A 249 29.00 14.05 -21.25
C ARG A 249 28.06 15.18 -20.86
N ARG A 250 28.62 16.39 -20.75
CA ARG A 250 27.84 17.61 -20.56
C ARG A 250 26.82 17.75 -21.69
N GLY A 251 25.56 17.97 -21.34
CA GLY A 251 24.48 18.15 -22.31
C GLY A 251 23.76 16.85 -22.69
N ASP A 252 24.24 15.70 -22.26
CA ASP A 252 23.53 14.43 -22.46
C ASP A 252 22.18 14.47 -21.73
N LYS A 253 21.17 13.86 -22.35
CA LYS A 253 19.85 13.69 -21.74
C LYS A 253 19.80 12.35 -21.04
N VAL A 254 19.38 12.37 -19.79
CA VAL A 254 19.15 11.17 -18.98
C VAL A 254 17.78 11.28 -18.31
N GLU A 255 17.13 10.15 -18.13
CA GLU A 255 15.92 10.04 -17.34
C GLU A 255 16.30 9.72 -15.90
N ALA A 256 15.83 10.54 -14.96
CA ALA A 256 16.05 10.34 -13.55
C ALA A 256 14.81 9.70 -12.92
N VAL A 257 14.96 8.48 -12.41
CA VAL A 257 13.91 7.73 -11.74
C VAL A 257 14.28 7.60 -10.26
N PRO A 258 13.51 8.20 -9.35
CA PRO A 258 13.77 8.02 -7.92
C PRO A 258 13.37 6.59 -7.49
N GLU A 259 14.23 5.94 -6.72
CA GLU A 259 13.98 4.59 -6.18
C GLU A 259 14.37 4.47 -4.70
N VAL A 260 13.65 3.61 -3.98
CA VAL A 260 13.85 3.29 -2.54
C VAL A 260 14.61 1.98 -2.38
#